data_AF-A0A1W9WAH5-F1
#
_entry.id   AF-A0A1W9WAH5-F1
#
_cell.length_a   1.000
_cell.length_b   1.000
_cell.length_c   1.000
_cell.angle_alpha   90.00
_cell.angle_beta   90.00
_cell.angle_gamma   90.00
#
_symmetry.space_group_name_H-M   'P 1'
#
loop_
_entity.id
_entity.type
_entity.pdbx_description
1 polymer ?
#
loop_
_entity_poly.entity_id
_entity_poly.type
_entity_poly.pdbx_seq_one_letter_code
_entity_poly.pdbx_strand_id
1 'polypeptide(L)'
;MEATGFGYPKEGVLADTKGERVRIYSDDILRNQVSGKFPESIKWPQIGLPENYFPLLAPNRKAFISDNKQTVAHGGAALEEVIVPFVHISKKS
;
A
#
# COMPACT_ATOMS: atom_id res chain seq x y z
N MET A 1 -1.10 -9.32 9.85
CA MET A 1 0.28 -9.65 9.45
C MET A 1 1.19 -8.56 9.99
N GLU A 2 2.35 -8.91 10.57
CA GLU A 2 3.32 -7.92 11.05
C GLU A 2 4.09 -7.31 9.87
N ALA A 3 4.27 -5.99 9.91
CA ALA A 3 5.06 -5.24 8.93
C ALA A 3 6.08 -4.34 9.63
N THR A 4 7.26 -4.21 9.04
CA THR A 4 8.37 -3.39 9.53
C THR A 4 8.44 -2.07 8.77
N GLY A 5 8.61 -0.97 9.50
CA GLY A 5 8.85 0.34 8.91
C GLY A 5 10.12 0.39 8.08
N PHE A 6 10.01 0.97 6.90
CA PHE A 6 11.15 1.25 6.01
C PHE A 6 11.25 2.72 5.62
N GLY A 7 10.66 3.56 6.46
CA GLY A 7 10.74 5.00 6.40
C GLY A 7 9.37 5.61 6.18
N TYR A 8 9.20 6.81 6.75
CA TYR A 8 7.96 7.57 6.64
C TYR A 8 8.13 8.67 5.59
N PRO A 9 7.38 8.63 4.47
CA PRO A 9 7.42 9.71 3.51
C PRO A 9 6.88 11.01 4.13
N LYS A 10 7.74 12.04 4.26
CA LYS A 10 7.38 13.36 4.84
C LYS A 10 6.67 14.25 3.82
N GLU A 11 5.58 13.75 3.25
CA GLU A 11 4.87 14.39 2.13
C GLU A 11 3.79 15.39 2.55
N GLY A 12 3.51 15.53 3.85
CA GLY A 12 2.44 16.42 4.30
C GLY A 12 1.08 16.02 3.69
N VAL A 13 0.49 16.87 2.85
CA VAL A 13 -0.84 16.72 2.21
C VAL A 13 -0.76 16.13 0.77
N LEU A 14 0.44 15.83 0.26
CA LEU A 14 0.63 15.45 -1.14
C LEU A 14 0.16 14.02 -1.50
N ALA A 15 -0.06 13.17 -0.50
CA ALA A 15 -0.70 11.87 -0.70
C ALA A 15 -2.20 12.02 -0.38
N ASP A 16 -3.04 11.67 -1.35
CA ASP A 16 -4.50 11.69 -1.20
C ASP A 16 -4.95 10.75 -0.08
N THR A 17 -4.21 9.64 0.09
CA THR A 17 -4.41 8.70 1.20
C THR A 17 -3.07 8.26 1.80
N LYS A 18 -3.01 8.25 3.14
CA LYS A 18 -1.83 7.90 3.93
C LYS A 18 -1.94 6.51 4.55
N GLY A 19 -2.29 5.51 3.73
CA GLY A 19 -2.26 4.13 4.20
C GLY A 19 -0.85 3.73 4.64
N GLU A 20 -0.76 2.90 5.68
CA GLU A 20 0.54 2.41 6.16
C GLU A 20 1.24 1.53 5.12
N ARG A 21 0.50 0.87 4.22
CA ARG A 21 1.05 -0.03 3.19
C ARG A 21 0.84 0.45 1.75
N VAL A 22 -0.08 1.39 1.52
CA VAL A 22 -0.36 1.97 0.20
C VAL A 22 -0.48 3.49 0.33
N ARG A 23 0.27 4.20 -0.51
CA ARG A 23 0.11 5.64 -0.72
C ARG A 23 -0.54 5.87 -2.07
N ILE A 24 -1.53 6.75 -2.12
CA ILE A 24 -2.23 7.14 -3.34
C ILE A 24 -1.83 8.58 -3.64
N TYR A 25 -1.39 8.81 -4.88
CA TYR A 25 -1.07 10.14 -5.39
C TYR A 25 -2.01 10.51 -6.53
N SER A 26 -2.21 11.81 -6.69
CA SER A 26 -2.98 12.41 -7.78
C SER A 26 -2.17 12.59 -9.06
N ASP A 27 -0.83 12.47 -8.99
CA ASP A 27 0.09 12.65 -10.12
C ASP A 27 1.23 11.60 -10.09
N ASP A 28 1.61 11.09 -11.26
CA ASP A 28 2.76 10.20 -11.44
C ASP A 28 4.08 10.85 -11.06
N ILE A 29 4.24 12.16 -11.27
CA ILE A 29 5.44 12.91 -10.90
C ILE A 29 5.66 12.83 -9.39
N LEU A 30 4.60 13.05 -8.59
CA LEU A 30 4.65 12.92 -7.14
C LEU A 30 5.00 11.48 -6.74
N ARG A 31 4.31 10.49 -7.33
CA ARG A 31 4.62 9.08 -7.10
C ARG A 31 6.08 8.75 -7.40
N ASN A 32 6.62 9.23 -8.51
CA ASN A 32 7.98 8.94 -8.95
C ASN A 32 9.04 9.57 -8.03
N GLN A 33 8.80 10.80 -7.56
CA GLN A 33 9.69 11.44 -6.59
C GLN A 33 9.81 10.63 -5.29
N VAL A 34 8.70 10.05 -4.84
CA VAL A 34 8.66 9.24 -3.62
C VAL A 34 9.25 7.86 -3.87
N SER A 35 8.89 7.22 -4.97
CA SER A 35 9.49 5.94 -5.38
C SER A 35 11.02 6.03 -5.47
N GLY A 36 11.57 7.16 -5.92
CA GLY A 36 13.02 7.39 -5.91
C GLY A 36 13.66 7.45 -4.51
N LYS A 37 12.91 7.87 -3.48
CA LYS A 37 13.35 7.86 -2.07
C LYS A 37 13.14 6.49 -1.40
N PHE A 38 12.23 5.70 -1.93
CA PHE A 38 11.85 4.38 -1.43
C PHE A 38 12.02 3.35 -2.56
N PRO A 39 13.25 3.01 -2.96
CA PRO A 39 13.51 2.20 -4.16
C PRO A 39 12.93 0.79 -4.10
N GLU A 40 12.63 0.29 -2.90
CA GLU A 40 11.97 -1.01 -2.71
C GLU A 40 10.44 -0.94 -2.86
N SER A 41 9.87 0.26 -2.98
CA SER A 41 8.43 0.44 -3.19
C SER A 41 7.99 0.00 -4.60
N ILE A 42 6.75 -0.44 -4.71
CA ILE A 42 6.20 -0.99 -5.94
C ILE A 42 5.23 0.03 -6.54
N LYS A 43 5.55 0.52 -7.74
CA LYS A 43 4.62 1.34 -8.53
C LYS A 43 3.56 0.44 -9.15
N TRP A 44 2.32 0.55 -8.67
CA TRP A 44 1.23 -0.22 -9.27
C TRP A 44 0.88 0.34 -10.64
N PRO A 45 0.75 -0.50 -11.69
CA PRO A 45 0.33 -0.02 -13.00
C PRO A 45 -1.12 0.50 -12.93
N GLN A 46 -1.45 1.56 -13.66
CA GLN A 46 -2.80 2.16 -13.66
C GLN A 46 -3.82 1.36 -14.50
N ILE A 47 -3.72 0.04 -14.50
CA ILE A 47 -4.62 -0.82 -15.25
C ILE A 47 -5.91 -0.97 -14.45
N GLY A 48 -7.02 -0.42 -14.98
CA GLY A 48 -8.34 -0.51 -14.34
C GLY A 48 -8.56 0.40 -13.13
N LEU A 49 -7.71 1.42 -12.95
CA LEU A 49 -7.86 2.44 -11.90
C LEU A 49 -8.39 3.76 -12.49
N PRO A 50 -9.03 4.62 -11.68
CA PRO A 50 -9.47 5.95 -12.13
C PRO A 50 -8.32 6.80 -12.67
N GLU A 51 -8.66 7.78 -13.51
CA GLU A 51 -7.71 8.85 -13.87
C GLU A 51 -7.23 9.58 -12.60
N ASN A 52 -5.97 10.01 -12.61
CA ASN A 52 -5.32 10.65 -11.46
C ASN A 52 -5.24 9.78 -10.20
N TYR A 53 -5.19 8.46 -10.35
CA TYR A 53 -5.02 7.53 -9.23
C TYR A 53 -3.74 6.73 -9.40
N PHE A 54 -2.71 7.08 -8.63
CA PHE A 54 -1.35 6.53 -8.77
C PHE A 54 -0.90 5.86 -7.46
N PRO A 55 -1.12 4.53 -7.29
CA PRO A 55 -0.70 3.83 -6.08
C PRO A 55 0.81 3.56 -6.05
N LEU A 56 1.36 3.68 -4.84
CA LEU A 56 2.69 3.22 -4.47
C LEU A 56 2.56 2.29 -3.27
N LEU A 57 2.97 1.04 -3.44
CA LEU A 57 2.83 0.00 -2.41
C LEU A 57 4.15 -0.18 -1.67
N ALA A 58 4.05 -0.41 -0.37
CA ALA A 58 5.16 -0.94 0.40
C ALA A 58 5.40 -2.41 -0.03
N PRO A 59 6.68 -2.83 -0.15
CA PRO A 59 7.00 -4.22 -0.49
C PRO A 59 6.65 -5.17 0.66
N ASN A 60 6.81 -6.47 0.41
CA ASN A 60 6.39 -7.54 1.34
C ASN A 60 6.85 -7.28 2.79
N ARG A 61 5.92 -7.42 3.75
CA ARG A 61 6.12 -7.17 5.20
C ARG A 61 6.72 -5.79 5.53
N LYS A 62 6.58 -4.79 4.66
CA LYS A 62 7.00 -3.42 4.96
C LYS A 62 5.82 -2.46 5.03
N ALA A 63 6.04 -1.34 5.72
CA ALA A 63 5.07 -0.26 5.85
C ALA A 63 5.77 1.12 5.80
N PHE A 64 5.11 2.11 5.20
CA PHE A 64 5.51 3.52 5.16
C PHE A 64 5.36 4.20 6.53
N ILE A 65 6.04 3.65 7.53
CA ILE A 65 6.13 4.11 8.91
C ILE A 65 7.61 4.24 9.29
N SER A 66 7.91 4.85 10.44
CA SER A 66 9.30 5.06 10.88
C SER A 66 10.10 3.74 10.89
N ASP A 67 11.36 3.81 10.47
CA ASP A 67 12.26 2.65 10.41
C ASP A 67 12.25 1.85 11.71
N ASN A 68 12.32 0.53 11.57
CA ASN A 68 12.37 -0.44 12.66
C ASN A 68 11.17 -0.45 13.61
N LYS A 69 10.11 0.32 13.32
CA LYS A 69 8.83 0.16 14.00
C LYS A 69 8.06 -1.00 13.41
N GLN A 70 7.37 -1.73 14.27
CA GLN A 70 6.44 -2.77 13.85
C GLN A 70 5.01 -2.23 13.88
N THR A 71 4.22 -2.62 12.89
CA THR A 71 2.77 -2.40 12.86
C THR A 71 2.06 -3.68 12.44
N VAL A 72 0.80 -3.83 12.85
CA VAL A 72 -0.09 -4.86 12.33
C VAL A 72 -1.01 -4.18 11.32
N ALA A 73 -0.75 -4.41 10.04
CA ALA A 73 -1.51 -3.79 8.95
C ALA A 73 -1.94 -4.82 7.90
N HIS A 74 -3.18 -4.69 7.46
CA HIS A 74 -3.76 -5.39 6.31
C HIS A 74 -3.77 -4.43 5.11
N GLY A 75 -3.67 -4.93 3.87
CA GLY A 75 -3.80 -4.15 2.64
C GLY A 75 -2.54 -4.09 1.76
N GLY A 76 -1.75 -5.15 1.67
CA GLY A 76 -0.72 -5.28 0.63
C GLY A 76 -0.98 -6.43 -0.34
N ALA A 77 -0.26 -6.41 -1.47
CA ALA A 77 -0.34 -7.44 -2.51
C ALA A 77 0.32 -8.77 -2.12
N ALA A 78 0.27 -9.15 -0.84
CA ALA A 78 0.81 -10.41 -0.34
C ALA A 78 -0.19 -11.54 -0.63
N LEU A 79 0.30 -12.74 -0.95
CA LEU A 79 -0.55 -13.90 -1.27
C LEU A 79 -1.51 -14.23 -0.13
N GLU A 80 -1.08 -14.00 1.11
CA GLU A 80 -1.86 -14.19 2.33
C GLU A 80 -3.09 -13.26 2.43
N GLU A 81 -3.15 -12.18 1.65
CA GLU A 81 -4.30 -11.28 1.57
C GLU A 81 -5.18 -11.53 0.33
N VAL A 82 -4.69 -12.29 -0.65
CA VAL A 82 -5.44 -12.69 -1.86
C VAL A 82 -6.31 -13.92 -1.59
N ILE A 83 -5.93 -14.76 -0.62
CA ILE A 83 -6.76 -15.89 -0.18
C ILE A 83 -7.86 -15.37 0.74
N VAL A 84 -8.96 -14.92 0.13
CA VAL A 84 -10.21 -14.67 0.85
C VAL A 84 -10.93 -16.02 0.96
N PRO A 85 -11.17 -16.57 2.16
CA PRO A 85 -12.00 -17.76 2.28
C PRO A 85 -13.41 -17.44 1.78
N PHE A 86 -13.77 -17.99 0.63
CA PHE A 86 -15.12 -17.89 0.07
C PHE A 86 -16.07 -18.70 0.95
N VAL A 87 -16.73 -18.04 1.90
CA VAL A 87 -17.74 -18.67 2.75
C VAL A 87 -19.11 -18.54 2.10
N HIS A 88 -19.68 -19.68 1.69
CA HIS A 88 -21.06 -19.78 1.25
C HIS A 88 -21.95 -20.03 2.48
N ILE A 89 -22.72 -19.02 2.90
CA ILE A 89 -23.72 -19.17 3.96
C ILE A 89 -25.03 -19.65 3.34
N SER A 90 -25.37 -20.91 3.55
CA SER A 90 -26.71 -21.43 3.27
C SER A 90 -27.58 -21.32 4.52
N LYS A 91 -28.84 -20.87 4.34
CA LYS A 91 -29.84 -20.93 5.43
C LYS A 91 -30.16 -22.39 5.70
N LYS A 92 -30.11 -22.79 6.98
CA LYS A 92 -30.67 -24.06 7.44
C LYS A 92 -32.20 -23.97 7.30
N SER A 93 -32.78 -24.87 6.51
CA SER A 93 -34.21 -25.24 6.62
C SER A 93 -34.42 -26.16 7.80
#